data_AF-A0A2V6W531-F1
#
_entry.id   AF-A0A2V6W531-F1
#
_cell.length_a   1.000
_cell.length_b   1.000
_cell.length_c   1.000
_cell.angle_alpha   90.00
_cell.angle_beta   90.00
_cell.angle_gamma   90.00
#
_symmetry.space_group_name_H-M   'P 1'
#
loop_
_entity.id
_entity.type
_entity.pdbx_description
1 polymer ?
#
loop_
_entity_poly.entity_id
_entity_poly.type
_entity_poly.pdbx_seq_one_letter_code
_entity_poly.pdbx_strand_id
1 'polypeptide(L)'
;FAERGYDGVPVAAIAQKAGVNKAMINYHFGGKRKLYLAIVSATFTDIIARVEALAESPRPAPEVLRELIAAVGEMATRRHPHFCSMMLREV
;
A
#
# COMPACT_ATOMS: atom_id res chain seq x y z
N PHE A 1 2.93 -10.18 -3.55
CA PHE A 1 2.80 -9.27 -4.71
C PHE A 1 4.11 -8.58 -5.02
N ALA A 2 4.72 -7.82 -4.09
CA ALA A 2 6.02 -7.16 -4.30
C ALA A 2 7.14 -7.98 -4.98
N GLU A 3 7.31 -9.25 -4.61
CA GLU A 3 8.35 -10.12 -5.19
C GLU A 3 8.02 -10.63 -6.61
N ARG A 4 6.74 -10.86 -6.93
CA ARG A 4 6.31 -11.65 -8.11
C ARG A 4 5.21 -10.96 -8.96
N GLY A 5 4.90 -9.71 -8.68
CA GLY A 5 3.77 -8.98 -9.28
C GLY A 5 2.40 -9.45 -8.78
N TYR A 6 1.34 -8.82 -9.28
CA TYR A 6 -0.03 -9.25 -9.02
C TYR A 6 -0.26 -10.62 -9.67
N ASP A 7 -0.11 -10.75 -10.99
CA ASP A 7 -0.45 -11.96 -11.74
C ASP A 7 0.39 -13.19 -11.34
N GLY A 8 1.68 -13.01 -11.05
CA GLY A 8 2.59 -14.09 -10.66
C GLY A 8 2.36 -14.71 -9.28
N VAL A 9 1.33 -14.28 -8.54
CA VAL A 9 1.00 -14.82 -7.21
C VAL A 9 -0.38 -15.48 -7.18
N PRO A 10 -0.47 -16.81 -7.10
CA PRO A 10 -1.75 -17.51 -6.88
C PRO A 10 -2.31 -17.26 -5.47
N VAL A 11 -3.64 -17.19 -5.34
CA VAL A 11 -4.31 -17.05 -4.03
C VAL A 11 -3.92 -18.17 -3.07
N ALA A 12 -3.72 -19.39 -3.59
CA ALA A 12 -3.28 -20.53 -2.79
C ALA A 12 -1.90 -20.31 -2.16
N ALA A 13 -0.95 -19.70 -2.89
CA ALA A 13 0.38 -19.39 -2.37
C ALA A 13 0.33 -18.32 -1.27
N ILE A 14 -0.59 -17.36 -1.39
CA ILE A 14 -0.82 -16.35 -0.34
C ILE A 14 -1.36 -17.03 0.93
N ALA A 15 -2.38 -17.88 0.78
CA ALA A 15 -2.99 -18.59 1.90
C ALA A 15 -1.98 -19.49 2.62
N GLN A 16 -1.17 -20.22 1.85
CA GLN A 16 -0.08 -21.05 2.37
C GLN A 16 0.94 -20.22 3.16
N LYS A 17 1.43 -19.11 2.58
CA LYS A 17 2.41 -18.23 3.26
C LYS A 17 1.82 -17.60 4.53
N ALA A 18 0.52 -17.33 4.55
CA ALA A 18 -0.18 -16.78 5.71
C ALA A 18 -0.61 -17.85 6.74
N GLY A 19 -0.43 -19.15 6.46
CA GLY A 19 -0.87 -20.22 7.36
C GLY A 19 -2.38 -20.34 7.51
N VAL A 20 -3.16 -19.89 6.52
CA VAL A 20 -4.63 -19.88 6.56
C VAL A 20 -5.22 -20.73 5.44
N ASN A 21 -6.48 -21.13 5.59
CA ASN A 21 -7.24 -21.77 4.51
C ASN A 21 -7.47 -20.77 3.36
N LYS A 22 -7.31 -21.21 2.11
CA LYS A 22 -7.62 -20.42 0.90
C LYS A 22 -9.01 -19.78 0.92
N ALA A 23 -10.00 -20.45 1.51
CA ALA A 23 -11.36 -19.93 1.67
C ALA A 23 -11.41 -18.63 2.49
N MET A 24 -10.49 -18.44 3.45
CA MET A 24 -10.43 -17.24 4.28
C MET A 24 -10.12 -15.98 3.47
N ILE A 25 -9.30 -16.08 2.41
CA ILE A 25 -9.02 -14.93 1.55
C ILE A 25 -10.28 -14.48 0.80
N ASN A 26 -11.07 -15.44 0.32
CA ASN A 26 -12.35 -15.12 -0.31
C ASN A 26 -13.36 -14.60 0.71
N TYR A 27 -13.41 -15.16 1.92
CA TYR A 27 -14.31 -14.72 2.97
C TYR A 27 -14.02 -13.29 3.44
N HIS A 28 -12.77 -12.95 3.74
CA HIS A 28 -12.40 -11.64 4.28
C HIS A 28 -12.30 -10.55 3.22
N PHE A 29 -11.77 -10.88 2.04
CA PHE A 29 -11.47 -9.89 1.03
C PHE A 29 -12.39 -10.00 -0.19
N GLY A 30 -13.00 -11.15 -0.46
CA GLY A 30 -13.71 -11.39 -1.72
C GLY A 30 -12.78 -11.65 -2.89
N GLY A 31 -11.57 -12.16 -2.61
CA GLY A 31 -10.62 -12.66 -3.61
C GLY A 31 -9.37 -11.79 -3.80
N LYS A 32 -8.49 -12.24 -4.71
CA LYS A 32 -7.14 -11.70 -4.94
C LYS A 32 -7.13 -10.19 -5.22
N ARG A 33 -8.02 -9.73 -6.10
CA ARG A 33 -8.11 -8.32 -6.51
C ARG A 33 -8.49 -7.42 -5.34
N LYS A 34 -9.50 -7.83 -4.57
CA LYS A 34 -9.96 -7.05 -3.41
C LYS A 34 -8.96 -7.11 -2.26
N LEU A 35 -8.25 -8.23 -2.07
CA LEU A 35 -7.10 -8.29 -1.14
C LEU A 35 -6.01 -7.30 -1.56
N TYR A 36 -5.67 -7.26 -2.85
CA TYR A 36 -4.70 -6.30 -3.38
C TYR A 36 -5.14 -4.86 -3.11
N LEU A 37 -6.38 -4.51 -3.44
CA LEU A 37 -6.94 -3.19 -3.18
C LEU A 37 -6.97 -2.86 -1.68
N ALA A 38 -7.24 -3.82 -0.81
CA ALA A 38 -7.20 -3.61 0.64
C ALA A 38 -5.79 -3.23 1.12
N ILE A 39 -4.74 -3.82 0.55
CA ILE A 39 -3.35 -3.43 0.84
C ILE A 39 -3.09 -2.00 0.35
N VAL A 40 -3.54 -1.66 -0.86
CA VAL A 40 -3.40 -0.30 -1.42
C VAL A 40 -4.11 0.73 -0.56
N SER A 41 -5.38 0.51 -0.26
CA SER A 41 -6.17 1.40 0.60
C SER A 41 -5.53 1.58 1.97
N ALA A 42 -5.15 0.48 2.65
CA ALA A 42 -4.52 0.57 3.96
C ALA A 42 -3.20 1.35 3.94
N THR A 43 -2.41 1.20 2.87
CA THR A 43 -1.14 1.92 2.72
C THR A 43 -1.36 3.41 2.46
N PHE A 44 -2.40 3.77 1.70
CA PHE A 44 -2.71 5.17 1.39
C PHE A 44 -3.43 5.90 2.51
N THR A 45 -4.18 5.22 3.38
CA THR A 45 -4.89 5.87 4.50
C THR A 45 -3.96 6.75 5.34
N ASP A 46 -2.78 6.25 5.70
CA ASP A 46 -1.80 6.99 6.50
C ASP A 46 -1.20 8.18 5.73
N ILE A 47 -1.00 8.03 4.42
CA ILE A 47 -0.50 9.11 3.56
C ILE A 47 -1.55 10.20 3.49
N ILE A 48 -2.79 9.85 3.18
CA ILE A 48 -3.90 10.79 3.02
C ILE A 48 -4.07 11.62 4.29
N ALA A 49 -4.13 10.99 5.46
CA ALA A 49 -4.26 11.70 6.73
C ALA A 49 -3.11 12.72 6.96
N ARG A 50 -1.87 12.35 6.61
CA ARG A 50 -0.71 13.24 6.76
C ARG A 50 -0.70 14.37 5.72
N VAL A 51 -1.16 14.09 4.50
CA VAL A 51 -1.30 15.07 3.42
C VAL A 51 -2.39 16.09 3.76
N GLU A 52 -3.53 15.65 4.29
CA GLU A 52 -4.63 16.52 4.73
C GLU A 52 -4.14 17.49 5.82
N ALA A 53 -3.43 16.98 6.84
CA ALA A 53 -2.85 17.81 7.88
C ALA A 53 -1.82 18.83 7.35
N LEU A 54 -1.06 18.47 6.30
CA LEU A 54 -0.13 19.39 5.64
C LEU A 54 -0.84 20.45 4.80
N ALA A 55 -1.96 20.08 4.16
CA ALA A 55 -2.75 20.99 3.34
C ALA A 55 -3.42 22.10 4.17
N GLU A 56 -3.77 21.82 5.42
CA GLU A 56 -4.31 22.80 6.37
C GLU A 56 -3.23 23.67 7.03
N SER A 57 -1.96 23.44 6.70
CA SER A 57 -0.86 24.16 7.33
C SER A 57 -0.80 25.63 6.88
N PRO A 58 -0.61 26.59 7.80
CA PRO A 58 -0.49 28.01 7.45
C PRO A 58 0.87 28.38 6.82
N ARG A 59 1.75 27.38 6.58
CA ARG A 59 3.10 27.60 6.08
C ARG A 59 3.12 27.91 4.58
N PRO A 60 4.18 28.58 4.09
CA PRO A 60 4.36 28.80 2.67
C PRO A 60 4.36 27.50 1.86
N ALA A 61 3.76 27.53 0.66
CA ALA A 61 3.66 26.35 -0.22
C ALA A 61 5.00 25.61 -0.47
N PRO A 62 6.17 26.27 -0.61
CA PRO A 62 7.43 25.56 -0.75
C PRO A 62 7.82 24.71 0.47
N GLU A 63 7.44 25.11 1.68
CA GLU A 63 7.70 24.33 2.90
C GLU A 63 6.77 23.13 2.98
N VAL A 64 5.48 23.35 2.70
CA VAL A 64 4.47 22.28 2.62
C VAL A 64 4.88 21.23 1.58
N LEU A 65 5.36 21.65 0.41
CA LEU A 65 5.83 20.73 -0.64
C LEU A 65 7.05 19.91 -0.19
N ARG A 66 8.02 20.52 0.51
CA ARG A 66 9.17 19.78 1.04
C ARG A 66 8.74 18.72 2.04
N GLU A 67 7.82 19.05 2.94
CA GLU A 67 7.31 18.08 3.91
C GLU A 67 6.44 16.99 3.29
N LEU A 68 5.66 17.33 2.27
CA LEU A 68 4.93 16.35 1.49
C LEU A 68 5.88 15.32 0.87
N ILE A 69 6.95 15.79 0.20
CA ILE A 69 7.98 14.92 -0.38
C ILE A 69 8.64 14.05 0.70
N ALA A 70 8.98 14.64 1.85
CA ALA A 70 9.58 13.91 2.96
C ALA A 70 8.64 12.84 3.54
N ALA A 71 7.36 13.17 3.73
CA ALA A 71 6.36 12.25 4.26
C ALA A 71 6.10 11.07 3.31
N VAL A 72 5.96 11.35 2.01
CA VAL A 72 5.81 10.31 0.98
C VAL A 72 7.07 9.45 0.89
N GLY A 73 8.26 10.08 0.92
CA GLY A 73 9.54 9.36 0.89
C GLY A 73 9.74 8.46 2.10
N GLU A 74 9.45 8.94 3.32
CA GLU A 74 9.50 8.14 4.55
C GLU A 74 8.53 6.95 4.48
N MET A 75 7.31 7.18 3.99
CA MET A 75 6.31 6.13 3.83
C MET A 75 6.78 5.05 2.87
N ALA A 76 7.25 5.45 1.69
CA ALA A 76 7.69 4.56 0.62
C ALA A 76 8.94 3.76 0.98
N THR A 77 9.83 4.32 1.80
CA THR A 77 11.13 3.71 2.11
C THR A 77 11.17 2.97 3.44
N ARG A 78 10.62 3.56 4.50
CA ARG A 78 10.74 3.00 5.87
C ARG A 78 9.51 2.22 6.29
N ARG A 79 8.31 2.77 6.08
CA ARG A 79 7.06 2.17 6.58
C ARG A 79 6.58 1.02 5.70
N HIS A 80 6.62 1.20 4.39
CA HIS A 80 6.15 0.21 3.42
C HIS A 80 7.16 -0.01 2.28
N PRO A 81 8.36 -0.55 2.58
CA PRO A 81 9.46 -0.69 1.61
C PRO A 81 9.10 -1.52 0.36
N HIS A 82 8.10 -2.41 0.49
CA HIS A 82 7.65 -3.27 -0.59
C HIS A 82 6.49 -2.68 -1.41
N PHE A 83 5.89 -1.58 -0.98
CA PHE A 83 4.69 -1.03 -1.60
C PHE A 83 4.95 -0.51 -3.02
N CYS A 84 5.98 0.31 -3.21
CA CYS A 84 6.34 0.80 -4.54
C CYS A 84 6.70 -0.35 -5.49
N SER A 85 7.43 -1.36 -5.01
CA SER A 85 7.77 -2.53 -5.83
C SER A 85 6.55 -3.39 -6.19
N MET A 86 5.52 -3.39 -5.35
CA MET A 86 4.25 -4.06 -5.62
C MET A 86 3.47 -3.33 -6.73
N MET A 87 3.34 -2.01 -6.63
CA MET A 87 2.61 -1.17 -7.59
C MET A 87 3.27 -1.14 -8.97
N LEU A 88 4.59 -0.97 -9.02
CA LEU A 88 5.34 -0.84 -10.29
C LEU A 88 5.41 -2.14 -11.11
N ARG A 89 4.95 -3.26 -10.54
CA ARG A 89 4.88 -4.56 -11.22
C ARG A 89 3.47 -4.89 -11.74
N GLU A 90 2.52 -3.96 -11.66
CA GLU A 90 1.27 -4.01 -12.41
C GLU A 90 1.50 -3.40 -13.80
N VAL A 91 1.94 -4.24 -14.75
CA VAL A 91 2.01 -3.89 -16.19
C VAL A 91 1.38 -5.03 -16.98
#